data_AF-A0A154R5T0-F1
#
_entry.id   AF-A0A154R5T0-F1
#
_cell.length_a   1.000
_cell.length_b   1.000
_cell.length_c   1.000
_cell.angle_alpha   90.00
_cell.angle_beta   90.00
_cell.angle_gamma   90.00
#
_symmetry.space_group_name_H-M   'P 1'
#
loop_
_entity.id
_entity.type
_entity.pdbx_description
1 polymer ?
#
loop_
_entity_poly.entity_id
_entity_poly.type
_entity_poly.pdbx_seq_one_letter_code
_entity_poly.pdbx_strand_id
1 'polypeptide(L)'
;MSLTIDQWTMLGTWAAPTVAALGFLLIRNQLRGERESLEAQTSWQVYGVSSAILQTFIANPECRPYFYEDRPVPNEEPLRSKVLAVVELVCDLMENIILNRHALDDETYKVWVLYMQGLFNRSPAMRTFLDRGSEGYRYSSQLLDLLLEGSREAVGSADWIAQQRAMFKVVAQPGNA
;
A
#
# COMPACT_ATOMS: atom_id res chain seq x y z
N MET A 1 61.56 15.11 15.17
CA MET A 1 60.88 16.42 14.98
C MET A 1 59.74 16.46 15.99
N SER A 2 59.92 17.12 17.13
CA SER A 2 58.92 17.20 18.20
C SER A 2 57.95 18.34 17.90
N LEU A 3 56.65 18.07 18.00
CA LEU A 3 55.60 19.09 17.84
C LEU A 3 55.73 20.16 18.93
N THR A 4 55.59 21.44 18.58
CA THR A 4 55.60 22.56 19.53
C THR A 4 54.31 22.60 20.35
N ILE A 5 54.33 23.27 21.51
CA ILE A 5 53.17 23.39 22.41
C ILE A 5 51.95 23.98 21.69
N ASP A 6 52.17 24.91 20.76
CA ASP A 6 51.12 25.51 19.94
C ASP A 6 50.48 24.51 18.96
N GLN A 7 51.25 23.54 18.47
CA GLN A 7 50.72 22.49 17.60
C GLN A 7 49.84 21.50 18.37
N TRP A 8 50.16 21.23 19.64
CA TRP A 8 49.34 20.39 20.52
C TRP A 8 48.01 21.03 20.91
N THR A 9 48.00 22.33 21.19
CA THR A 9 46.78 23.08 21.55
C THR A 9 45.86 23.28 20.33
N MET A 10 46.44 23.53 19.15
CA MET A 10 45.67 23.62 17.90
C MET A 10 45.01 22.28 17.53
N LEU A 11 45.72 21.15 17.71
CA LEU A 11 45.14 19.81 17.54
C LEU A 11 43.99 19.53 18.52
N GLY A 12 44.14 19.93 19.79
CA GLY A 12 43.10 19.76 20.81
C GLY A 12 41.84 20.58 20.55
N THR A 13 41.99 21.79 20.00
CA THR A 13 40.87 22.71 19.72
C THR A 13 39.92 22.18 18.65
N TRP A 14 40.48 21.55 17.60
CA TRP A 14 39.67 21.02 16.49
C TRP A 14 39.26 19.56 16.66
N ALA A 15 39.85 18.84 17.61
CA ALA A 15 39.52 17.44 17.87
C ALA A 15 38.04 17.25 18.25
N ALA A 16 37.53 18.01 19.23
CA ALA A 16 36.16 17.83 19.71
C ALA A 16 35.08 18.17 18.65
N PRO A 17 35.16 19.31 17.92
CA PRO A 17 34.22 19.60 16.83
C PRO A 17 34.29 18.57 15.70
N THR A 18 35.47 18.05 15.37
CA THR A 18 35.63 17.04 14.30
C THR A 18 35.00 15.71 14.70
N VAL A 19 35.23 15.26 15.93
CA VAL A 19 34.58 14.04 16.46
C VAL A 19 33.06 14.21 16.52
N ALA A 20 32.56 15.36 16.96
CA ALA A 20 31.13 15.65 16.99
C ALA A 20 30.51 15.67 15.58
N ALA A 21 31.19 16.30 14.60
CA ALA A 21 30.73 16.35 13.21
C ALA A 21 30.71 14.95 12.57
N LEU A 22 31.76 14.15 12.79
CA LEU A 22 31.81 12.76 12.34
C LEU A 22 30.70 11.92 13.00
N GLY A 23 30.50 12.07 14.30
CA GLY A 23 29.42 11.39 15.02
C GLY A 23 28.04 11.74 14.46
N PHE A 24 27.79 13.03 14.18
CA PHE A 24 26.54 13.48 13.57
C PHE A 24 26.33 12.94 12.15
N LEU A 25 27.39 12.90 11.33
CA LEU A 25 27.34 12.30 10.00
C LEU A 25 27.06 10.80 10.04
N LEU A 26 27.66 10.08 11.00
CA LEU A 26 27.42 8.65 11.20
C LEU A 26 25.97 8.39 11.64
N ILE A 27 25.44 9.15 12.61
CA ILE A 27 24.04 9.04 13.05
C ILE A 27 23.09 9.34 11.88
N ARG A 28 23.38 10.37 11.07
CA ARG A 28 22.58 10.69 9.89
C ARG A 28 22.57 9.55 8.87
N ASN A 29 23.70 8.90 8.63
CA ASN A 29 23.78 7.74 7.74
C ASN A 29 23.06 6.52 8.33
N GLN A 30 23.16 6.30 9.63
CA GLN A 30 22.47 5.22 10.33
C GLN A 30 20.95 5.37 10.25
N LEU A 31 20.43 6.59 10.48
CA LEU A 31 18.99 6.89 10.35
C LEU A 31 18.47 6.70 8.91
N ARG A 32 19.32 6.90 7.90
CA ARG A 32 18.96 6.63 6.50
C ARG A 32 18.88 5.13 6.23
N GLY A 33 19.86 4.36 6.67
CA GLY A 33 19.85 2.90 6.51
C GLY A 33 18.72 2.23 7.29
N GLU A 34 18.39 2.73 8.48
CA GLU A 34 17.23 2.25 9.25
C GLU A 34 15.92 2.50 8.51
N ARG A 35 15.74 3.68 7.89
CA ARG A 35 14.55 3.98 7.07
C ARG A 35 14.42 3.03 5.89
N GLU A 36 15.49 2.81 5.12
CA GLU A 36 15.49 1.87 4.00
C GLU A 36 15.15 0.44 4.47
N SER A 37 15.67 0.02 5.63
CA SER A 37 15.37 -1.30 6.20
C SER A 37 13.93 -1.43 6.71
N LEU A 38 13.34 -0.33 7.21
CA LEU A 38 11.95 -0.25 7.65
C LEU A 38 10.99 -0.26 6.46
N GLU A 39 11.32 0.48 5.39
CA GLU A 39 10.56 0.48 4.14
C GLU A 39 10.55 -0.94 3.52
N ALA A 40 11.71 -1.59 3.45
CA ALA A 40 11.82 -2.96 2.96
C ALA A 40 11.00 -3.96 3.80
N GLN A 41 11.06 -3.88 5.13
CA GLN A 41 10.25 -4.73 6.02
C GLN A 41 8.75 -4.48 5.84
N THR A 42 8.34 -3.22 5.72
CA THR A 42 6.93 -2.85 5.52
C THR A 42 6.41 -3.36 4.18
N SER A 43 7.21 -3.24 3.11
CA SER A 43 6.87 -3.80 1.80
C SER A 43 6.67 -5.32 1.85
N TRP A 44 7.57 -6.05 2.51
CA TRP A 44 7.41 -7.50 2.73
C TRP A 44 6.14 -7.84 3.52
N GLN A 45 5.77 -7.02 4.50
CA GLN A 45 4.57 -7.23 5.29
C GLN A 45 3.29 -7.07 4.46
N VAL A 46 3.25 -6.09 3.55
CA VAL A 46 2.13 -5.92 2.59
C VAL A 46 1.96 -7.18 1.74
N TYR A 47 3.05 -7.74 1.20
CA TYR A 47 2.98 -8.99 0.44
C TYR A 47 2.55 -10.19 1.30
N GLY A 48 2.99 -10.26 2.56
CA GLY A 48 2.56 -11.29 3.51
C GLY A 48 1.05 -11.28 3.76
N VAL A 49 0.47 -10.11 4.03
CA VAL A 49 -0.98 -9.97 4.24
C VAL A 49 -1.76 -10.25 2.95
N SER A 50 -1.23 -9.84 1.80
CA SER A 50 -1.83 -10.14 0.49
C SER A 50 -1.91 -11.65 0.23
N SER A 51 -0.87 -12.40 0.61
CA SER A 51 -0.87 -13.86 0.55
C SER A 51 -1.95 -14.46 1.45
N ALA A 52 -2.14 -13.91 2.65
CA ALA A 52 -3.17 -14.36 3.59
C ALA A 52 -4.59 -14.20 3.01
N ILE A 53 -4.89 -13.09 2.32
CA ILE A 53 -6.18 -12.91 1.64
C ILE A 53 -6.39 -13.97 0.56
N LEU A 54 -5.37 -14.25 -0.25
CA LEU A 54 -5.46 -15.29 -1.26
C LEU A 54 -5.72 -16.67 -0.64
N GLN A 55 -5.01 -16.99 0.46
CA GLN A 55 -5.25 -18.22 1.22
C GLN A 55 -6.67 -18.27 1.81
N THR A 56 -7.21 -17.15 2.28
CA THR A 56 -8.60 -17.07 2.74
C THR A 56 -9.59 -17.38 1.63
N PHE A 57 -9.36 -16.91 0.39
CA PHE A 57 -10.20 -17.27 -0.76
C PHE A 57 -10.01 -18.71 -1.21
N ILE A 58 -8.80 -19.27 -1.10
CA ILE A 58 -8.54 -20.69 -1.38
C ILE A 58 -9.28 -21.59 -0.38
N ALA A 59 -9.25 -21.23 0.90
CA ALA A 59 -9.93 -21.97 1.96
C ALA A 59 -11.46 -21.78 1.93
N ASN A 60 -11.95 -20.67 1.38
CA ASN A 60 -13.37 -20.31 1.36
C ASN A 60 -13.78 -19.85 -0.05
N PRO A 61 -13.71 -20.74 -1.06
CA PRO A 61 -13.95 -20.38 -2.46
C PRO A 61 -15.36 -19.83 -2.70
N GLU A 62 -16.34 -20.19 -1.87
CA GLU A 62 -17.71 -19.68 -1.91
C GLU A 62 -17.79 -18.17 -1.60
N CYS A 63 -16.79 -17.59 -0.94
CA CYS A 63 -16.74 -16.15 -0.67
C CYS A 63 -16.33 -15.34 -1.90
N ARG A 64 -15.52 -15.92 -2.80
CA ARG A 64 -14.90 -15.22 -3.94
C ARG A 64 -15.91 -14.50 -4.86
N PRO A 65 -17.06 -15.08 -5.22
CA PRO A 65 -18.03 -14.41 -6.10
C PRO A 65 -18.55 -13.06 -5.57
N TYR A 66 -18.61 -12.87 -4.25
CA TYR A 66 -19.05 -11.61 -3.63
C TYR A 66 -18.04 -10.46 -3.77
N PHE A 67 -16.82 -10.76 -4.23
CA PHE A 67 -15.75 -9.78 -4.46
C PHE A 67 -15.46 -9.55 -5.95
N TYR A 68 -15.61 -10.59 -6.77
CA TYR A 68 -15.15 -10.57 -8.17
C TYR A 68 -16.28 -10.69 -9.21
N GLU A 69 -17.48 -11.11 -8.81
CA GLU A 69 -18.62 -11.40 -9.71
C GLU A 69 -19.85 -10.52 -9.42
N ASP A 70 -19.68 -9.39 -8.70
CA ASP A 70 -20.75 -8.44 -8.37
C ASP A 70 -22.00 -9.08 -7.71
N ARG A 71 -21.80 -10.17 -6.95
CA ARG A 71 -22.89 -10.80 -6.20
C ARG A 71 -23.32 -9.95 -5.01
N PRO A 72 -24.64 -9.83 -4.73
CA PRO A 72 -25.14 -9.10 -3.57
C PRO A 72 -24.73 -9.80 -2.26
N VAL A 73 -24.73 -9.07 -1.15
CA VAL A 73 -24.44 -9.62 0.18
C VAL A 73 -25.38 -10.82 0.45
N PRO A 74 -24.86 -11.97 0.94
CA PRO A 74 -25.72 -13.09 1.29
C PRO A 74 -26.64 -12.72 2.45
N ASN A 75 -27.88 -13.21 2.42
CA ASN A 75 -28.85 -13.00 3.51
C ASN A 75 -28.80 -14.09 4.58
N GLU A 76 -28.19 -15.24 4.27
CA GLU A 76 -28.21 -16.43 5.12
C GLU A 76 -26.91 -16.59 5.91
N GLU A 77 -27.05 -16.96 7.18
CA GLU A 77 -25.92 -17.40 8.01
C GLU A 77 -25.59 -18.88 7.76
N PRO A 78 -24.31 -19.31 7.88
CA PRO A 78 -23.15 -18.52 8.31
C PRO A 78 -22.44 -17.77 7.17
N LEU A 79 -22.92 -17.89 5.93
CA LEU A 79 -22.23 -17.36 4.75
C LEU A 79 -22.14 -15.83 4.77
N ARG A 80 -23.20 -15.15 5.23
CA ARG A 80 -23.21 -13.69 5.42
C ARG A 80 -22.08 -13.23 6.33
N SER A 81 -21.98 -13.78 7.55
CA SER A 81 -20.89 -13.43 8.48
C SER A 81 -19.52 -13.72 7.89
N LYS A 82 -19.38 -14.85 7.17
CA LYS A 82 -18.13 -15.23 6.52
C LYS A 82 -17.70 -14.22 5.46
N VAL A 83 -18.62 -13.80 4.58
CA VAL A 83 -18.35 -12.80 3.55
C VAL A 83 -17.97 -11.47 4.18
N LEU A 84 -18.71 -11.01 5.19
CA LEU A 84 -18.42 -9.74 5.87
C LEU A 84 -17.06 -9.77 6.59
N ALA A 85 -16.68 -10.88 7.22
CA ALA A 85 -15.36 -11.04 7.83
C ALA A 85 -14.22 -10.98 6.80
N VAL A 86 -14.42 -11.57 5.60
CA VAL A 86 -13.44 -11.44 4.50
C VAL A 86 -13.41 -10.01 3.97
N VAL A 87 -14.55 -9.31 3.91
CA VAL A 87 -14.61 -7.90 3.49
C VAL A 87 -13.81 -7.03 4.45
N GLU A 88 -14.02 -7.21 5.75
CA GLU A 88 -13.27 -6.54 6.80
C GLU A 88 -11.76 -6.74 6.65
N LEU A 89 -11.31 -8.01 6.54
CA LEU A 89 -9.90 -8.34 6.36
C LEU A 89 -9.30 -7.67 5.11
N VAL A 90 -10.03 -7.66 4.00
CA VAL A 90 -9.61 -7.03 2.75
C VAL A 90 -9.52 -5.52 2.92
N CYS A 91 -10.53 -4.87 3.50
CA CYS A 91 -10.55 -3.43 3.69
C CYS A 91 -9.47 -2.96 4.68
N ASP A 92 -9.16 -3.77 5.70
CA ASP A 92 -8.06 -3.48 6.64
C ASP A 92 -6.68 -3.54 5.96
N LEU A 93 -6.48 -4.45 5.01
CA LEU A 93 -5.28 -4.41 4.16
C LEU A 93 -5.24 -3.13 3.32
N MET A 94 -6.36 -2.75 2.70
CA MET A 94 -6.41 -1.54 1.88
C MET A 94 -6.03 -0.31 2.69
N GLU A 95 -6.62 -0.13 3.87
CA GLU A 95 -6.28 0.92 4.81
C GLU A 95 -4.79 0.90 5.18
N ASN A 96 -4.25 -0.28 5.48
CA ASN A 96 -2.83 -0.44 5.79
C ASN A 96 -1.92 0.02 4.64
N ILE A 97 -2.27 -0.31 3.39
CA ILE A 97 -1.51 0.12 2.21
C ILE A 97 -1.57 1.65 2.05
N ILE A 98 -2.74 2.25 2.23
CA ILE A 98 -2.92 3.72 2.12
C ILE A 98 -2.09 4.45 3.18
N LEU A 99 -2.20 4.04 4.44
CA LEU A 99 -1.48 4.67 5.56
C LEU A 99 0.05 4.50 5.43
N ASN A 100 0.51 3.45 4.74
CA ASN A 100 1.91 3.15 4.52
C ASN A 100 2.37 3.41 3.08
N ARG A 101 1.71 4.30 2.31
CA ARG A 101 2.09 4.67 0.94
C ARG A 101 3.59 4.91 0.76
N HIS A 102 4.22 5.59 1.72
CA HIS A 102 5.63 5.98 1.64
C HIS A 102 6.60 4.80 1.67
N ALA A 103 6.16 3.61 2.10
CA ALA A 103 6.95 2.39 2.09
C ALA A 103 6.87 1.62 0.75
N LEU A 104 6.07 2.12 -0.20
CA LEU A 104 5.90 1.54 -1.53
C LEU A 104 6.40 2.52 -2.59
N ASP A 105 7.07 2.00 -3.62
CA ASP A 105 7.36 2.79 -4.80
C ASP A 105 6.08 3.17 -5.57
N ASP A 106 6.18 4.22 -6.39
CA ASP A 106 5.04 4.80 -7.10
C ASP A 106 4.35 3.82 -8.06
N GLU A 107 5.10 2.89 -8.67
CA GLU A 107 4.54 1.92 -9.60
C GLU A 107 3.76 0.85 -8.85
N THR A 108 4.36 0.27 -7.81
CA THR A 108 3.72 -0.71 -6.94
C THR A 108 2.46 -0.14 -6.30
N TYR A 109 2.51 1.09 -5.80
CA TYR A 109 1.32 1.72 -5.23
C TYR A 109 0.21 1.92 -6.25
N LYS A 110 0.52 2.35 -7.49
CA LYS A 110 -0.47 2.50 -8.56
C LYS A 110 -1.18 1.18 -8.86
N VAL A 111 -0.45 0.06 -8.90
CA VAL A 111 -1.05 -1.27 -9.11
C VAL A 111 -2.02 -1.61 -7.99
N TRP A 112 -1.64 -1.33 -6.74
CA TRP A 112 -2.51 -1.52 -5.59
C TRP A 112 -3.77 -0.66 -5.65
N VAL A 113 -3.65 0.62 -6.01
CA VAL A 113 -4.80 1.51 -6.17
C VAL A 113 -5.79 0.97 -7.20
N LEU A 114 -5.31 0.53 -8.36
CA LEU A 114 -6.15 -0.07 -9.40
C LEU A 114 -6.83 -1.35 -8.91
N TYR A 115 -6.12 -2.18 -8.13
CA TYR A 115 -6.70 -3.37 -7.51
C TYR A 115 -7.81 -3.00 -6.52
N MET A 116 -7.56 -2.06 -5.61
CA MET A 116 -8.51 -1.62 -4.59
C MET A 116 -9.79 -1.07 -5.22
N GLN A 117 -9.64 -0.13 -6.16
CA GLN A 117 -10.75 0.48 -6.88
C GLN A 117 -11.54 -0.54 -7.70
N GLY A 118 -10.84 -1.42 -8.44
CA GLY A 118 -11.49 -2.45 -9.25
C GLY A 118 -12.19 -3.52 -8.43
N LEU A 119 -11.71 -3.83 -7.21
CA LEU A 119 -12.38 -4.76 -6.30
C LEU A 119 -13.62 -4.11 -5.67
N PHE A 120 -13.49 -2.89 -5.16
CA PHE A 120 -14.59 -2.12 -4.59
C PHE A 120 -15.74 -1.93 -5.59
N ASN A 121 -15.42 -1.65 -6.86
CA ASN A 121 -16.42 -1.49 -7.92
C ASN A 121 -17.16 -2.78 -8.29
N ARG A 122 -16.59 -3.95 -8.01
CA ARG A 122 -17.20 -5.27 -8.31
C ARG A 122 -17.72 -6.00 -7.08
N SER A 123 -17.67 -5.37 -5.91
CA SER A 123 -18.12 -5.97 -4.66
C SER A 123 -19.20 -5.12 -4.00
N PRO A 124 -20.49 -5.47 -4.19
CA PRO A 124 -21.58 -4.89 -3.43
C PRO A 124 -21.37 -5.09 -1.92
N ALA A 125 -20.76 -6.20 -1.52
CA ALA A 125 -20.46 -6.47 -0.12
C ALA A 125 -19.48 -5.47 0.49
N MET A 126 -18.40 -5.12 -0.22
CA MET A 126 -17.49 -4.06 0.24
C MET A 126 -18.19 -2.71 0.32
N ARG A 127 -19.00 -2.35 -0.70
CA ARG A 127 -19.74 -1.07 -0.70
C ARG A 127 -20.70 -0.96 0.47
N THR A 128 -21.46 -2.02 0.75
CA THR A 128 -22.38 -2.06 1.90
C THR A 128 -21.63 -2.02 3.24
N PHE A 129 -20.48 -2.69 3.34
CA PHE A 129 -19.68 -2.69 4.56
C PHE A 129 -19.04 -1.33 4.85
N LEU A 130 -18.47 -0.69 3.82
CA LEU A 130 -17.82 0.62 3.91
C LEU A 130 -18.79 1.80 3.93
N ASP A 131 -20.10 1.55 3.86
CA ASP A 131 -21.09 2.60 4.09
C ASP A 131 -20.98 3.13 5.53
N ARG A 132 -21.18 4.44 5.72
CA ARG A 132 -21.08 5.07 7.05
C ARG A 132 -22.16 4.62 8.02
N GLY A 133 -23.30 4.12 7.53
CA GLY A 133 -24.34 3.51 8.37
C GLY A 133 -23.99 2.10 8.85
N SER A 134 -22.88 1.54 8.35
CA SER A 134 -22.35 0.23 8.70
C SER A 134 -20.99 0.41 9.39
N GLU A 135 -19.92 -0.24 8.90
CA GLU A 135 -18.58 -0.19 9.50
C GLU A 135 -17.68 0.89 8.86
N GLY A 136 -18.14 1.61 7.84
CA GLY A 136 -17.33 2.60 7.12
C GLY A 136 -16.75 3.74 7.97
N TYR A 137 -17.34 4.03 9.13
CA TYR A 137 -16.88 5.11 10.02
C TYR A 137 -15.48 4.88 10.61
N ARG A 138 -14.98 3.64 10.58
CA ARG A 138 -13.67 3.28 11.16
C ARG A 138 -12.48 3.44 10.19
N TYR A 139 -12.75 3.74 8.92
CA TYR A 139 -11.73 3.87 7.87
C TYR A 139 -11.37 5.33 7.60
N SER A 140 -10.12 5.56 7.16
CA SER A 140 -9.67 6.91 6.82
C SER A 140 -10.45 7.50 5.65
N SER A 141 -10.60 8.82 5.64
CA SER A 141 -11.16 9.52 4.48
C SER A 141 -10.30 9.30 3.23
N GLN A 142 -8.99 9.14 3.39
CA GLN A 142 -8.05 8.88 2.29
C GLN A 142 -8.41 7.60 1.53
N LEU A 143 -8.69 6.50 2.24
CA LEU A 143 -9.14 5.26 1.61
C LEU A 143 -10.51 5.47 0.93
N LEU A 144 -11.49 6.03 1.64
CA LEU A 144 -12.84 6.19 1.13
C LEU A 144 -12.88 7.08 -0.12
N ASP A 145 -12.16 8.20 -0.12
CA ASP A 145 -12.09 9.13 -1.24
C ASP A 145 -11.45 8.47 -2.47
N LEU A 146 -10.40 7.66 -2.26
CA LEU A 146 -9.72 6.90 -3.32
C LEU A 146 -10.63 5.84 -3.95
N LEU A 147 -11.43 5.14 -3.16
CA LEU A 147 -12.38 4.15 -3.65
C LEU A 147 -13.53 4.82 -4.41
N LEU A 148 -14.04 5.94 -3.90
CA LEU A 148 -15.07 6.73 -4.58
C LEU A 148 -14.59 7.35 -5.89
N GLU A 149 -13.32 7.75 -5.97
CA GLU A 149 -12.68 8.18 -7.22
C GLU A 149 -12.69 7.08 -8.26
N GLY A 150 -12.23 5.87 -7.89
CA GLY A 150 -12.27 4.72 -8.78
C GLY A 150 -13.69 4.34 -9.23
N SER A 151 -14.69 4.56 -8.38
CA SER A 151 -16.10 4.36 -8.73
C SER A 151 -16.59 5.37 -9.77
N ARG A 152 -16.23 6.66 -9.62
CA ARG A 152 -16.54 7.70 -10.63
C ARG A 152 -15.89 7.42 -11.98
N GLU A 153 -14.67 6.89 -11.96
CA GLU A 153 -13.93 6.50 -13.18
C GLU A 153 -14.33 5.14 -13.73
N ALA A 154 -15.24 4.42 -13.08
CA ALA A 154 -15.66 3.07 -13.42
C ALA A 154 -14.46 2.10 -13.60
N VAL A 155 -13.43 2.23 -12.75
CA VAL A 155 -12.23 1.38 -12.76
C VAL A 155 -12.63 -0.09 -12.66
N GLY A 156 -12.10 -0.92 -13.56
CA GLY A 156 -12.41 -2.35 -13.61
C GLY A 156 -13.73 -2.72 -14.28
N SER A 157 -14.50 -1.76 -14.80
CA SER A 157 -15.62 -2.03 -15.71
C SER A 157 -15.13 -2.65 -17.03
N ALA A 158 -16.05 -3.27 -17.78
CA ALA A 158 -15.71 -3.87 -19.08
C ALA A 158 -15.12 -2.84 -20.06
N ASP A 159 -15.69 -1.64 -20.09
CA ASP A 159 -15.23 -0.54 -20.94
C ASP A 159 -13.85 -0.03 -20.50
N TRP A 160 -13.65 0.17 -19.20
CA TRP A 160 -12.35 0.56 -18.65
C TRP A 160 -11.27 -0.47 -18.99
N ILE A 161 -11.55 -1.77 -18.80
CA ILE A 161 -10.62 -2.85 -19.14
C ILE A 161 -10.31 -2.86 -20.65
N ALA A 162 -11.31 -2.63 -21.50
CA ALA A 162 -11.12 -2.57 -22.94
C ALA A 162 -10.20 -1.40 -23.34
N GLN A 163 -10.40 -0.22 -22.74
CA GLN A 163 -9.56 0.96 -22.96
C GLN A 163 -8.11 0.72 -22.53
N GLN A 164 -7.89 0.15 -21.34
CA GLN A 164 -6.54 -0.17 -20.86
C GLN A 164 -5.84 -1.16 -21.78
N ARG A 165 -6.53 -2.23 -22.21
CA ARG A 165 -5.98 -3.21 -23.15
C ARG A 165 -5.60 -2.58 -24.50
N ALA A 166 -6.39 -1.63 -24.99
CA ALA A 166 -6.07 -0.90 -26.21
C ALA A 166 -4.81 -0.05 -26.05
N MET A 167 -4.68 0.67 -24.93
CA MET A 167 -3.51 1.49 -24.61
C MET A 167 -2.22 0.65 -24.54
N PHE A 168 -2.24 -0.50 -23.86
CA PHE A 168 -1.07 -1.39 -23.79
C PHE A 168 -0.66 -1.94 -25.17
N LYS A 169 -1.62 -2.23 -26.05
CA LYS A 169 -1.30 -2.66 -27.42
C LYS A 169 -0.60 -1.57 -28.24
N VAL A 170 -0.95 -0.30 -28.03
CA VAL A 170 -0.31 0.84 -28.71
C VAL A 170 1.12 1.02 -28.22
N VAL A 171 1.36 0.93 -26.91
CA VAL A 171 2.71 1.04 -26.32
C VAL A 171 3.61 -0.14 -26.72
N ALA A 172 3.05 -1.33 -26.94
CA ALA A 172 3.79 -2.52 -27.32
C ALA A 172 4.17 -2.60 -28.81
N GLN A 173 3.75 -1.66 -29.67
CA GLN A 173 4.19 -1.59 -31.07
C GLN A 173 5.42 -0.67 -31.20
N PRO A 174 6.62 -1.21 -31.48
CA PRO A 174 7.81 -0.38 -31.66
C PRO A 174 7.75 0.24 -33.07
N GLY A 175 7.30 1.48 -33.18
CA GLY A 175 7.36 2.17 -34.48
C GLY A 175 6.49 3.40 -34.71
N ASN A 176 6.17 4.21 -33.71
CA ASN A 176 5.64 5.56 -33.95
C ASN A 176 6.16 6.53 -32.87
N ALA A 177 7.42 6.94 -33.03
CA ALA A 177 7.98 8.18 -32.50
C ALA A 177 8.65 8.91 -33.67
#